data_AF-A0A856MKD5-F1
#
_entry.id   AF-A0A856MKD5-F1
#
_cell.length_a   1.000
_cell.length_b   1.000
_cell.length_c   1.000
_cell.angle_alpha   90.00
_cell.angle_beta   90.00
_cell.angle_gamma   90.00
#
_symmetry.space_group_name_H-M   'P 1'
#
loop_
_entity.id
_entity.type
_entity.pdbx_description
1 polymer ?
#
loop_
_entity_poly.entity_id
_entity_poly.type
_entity_poly.pdbx_seq_one_letter_code
_entity_poly.pdbx_strand_id
1 'polypeptide(L)' 'MDRGKIVAIITGAVSIILALGYLLLVQLLDFRGEMKPAPMSESSHQSSVVAYILPGNAQAIVEKIY' A
#
# COMPACT_ATOMS: atom_id res chain seq x y z
N MET A 1 -41.76 -37.18 -13.78
CA MET A 1 -40.88 -36.04 -14.10
C MET A 1 -39.97 -36.48 -15.23
N ASP A 2 -39.86 -35.71 -16.31
CA ASP A 2 -38.98 -36.11 -17.42
C ASP A 2 -37.52 -36.17 -16.97
N ARG A 3 -36.82 -37.20 -17.44
CA ARG A 3 -35.38 -37.41 -17.19
C ARG A 3 -34.54 -36.16 -17.45
N GLY A 4 -34.85 -35.41 -18.50
CA GLY A 4 -34.16 -34.17 -18.83
C GLY A 4 -34.35 -33.05 -17.79
N LYS A 5 -35.54 -32.97 -17.18
CA LYS A 5 -35.83 -31.97 -16.14
C LYS A 5 -35.09 -32.27 -14.85
N ILE A 6 -34.99 -33.56 -14.48
CA ILE A 6 -34.21 -34.00 -13.32
C ILE A 6 -32.72 -33.69 -13.52
N VAL A 7 -32.16 -34.03 -14.68
CA VAL A 7 -30.75 -33.75 -14.99
C VAL A 7 -30.46 -32.26 -14.96
N ALA A 8 -31.31 -31.42 -15.55
CA ALA A 8 -31.13 -29.97 -15.54
C ALA A 8 -31.07 -29.39 -14.12
N ILE A 9 -31.95 -29.86 -13.23
CA ILE A 9 -31.98 -29.43 -11.83
C ILE A 9 -30.70 -29.88 -11.10
N ILE A 10 -30.28 -31.13 -11.29
CA ILE A 10 -29.07 -31.66 -10.65
C ILE A 10 -27.83 -30.90 -11.12
N THR A 11 -27.66 -30.69 -12.42
CA THR A 11 -26.52 -29.94 -12.97
C THR A 11 -26.51 -28.51 -12.46
N GLY A 12 -27.67 -27.85 -12.38
CA GLY A 12 -27.79 -26.51 -11.80
C GLY A 12 -27.44 -26.48 -10.31
N ALA A 13 -27.90 -27.46 -9.54
CA ALA A 13 -27.55 -27.56 -8.12
C ALA A 13 -26.05 -27.78 -7.91
N VAL A 14 -25.43 -28.65 -8.70
CA VAL A 14 -23.99 -28.91 -8.65
C VAL A 14 -23.20 -27.65 -9.00
N SER A 15 -23.61 -26.87 -10.01
CA SER A 15 -22.91 -25.63 -10.36
C SER A 15 -22.96 -24.59 -9.24
N ILE A 16 -24.10 -24.46 -8.56
CA ILE A 16 -24.27 -23.55 -7.41
C ILE A 16 -23.38 -24.00 -6.25
N ILE A 17 -23.37 -25.29 -5.92
CA ILE A 17 -22.52 -25.83 -4.84
C ILE A 17 -21.04 -25.57 -5.14
N LEU A 18 -20.59 -25.80 -6.37
CA LEU A 18 -19.21 -25.53 -6.78
C LEU A 18 -18.88 -24.04 -6.74
N ALA A 19 -19.79 -23.17 -7.18
CA ALA A 19 -19.59 -21.72 -7.13
C ALA A 19 -19.45 -21.20 -5.70
N LEU A 20 -20.33 -21.65 -4.79
CA LEU A 20 -20.26 -21.31 -3.37
C LEU A 20 -19.01 -21.89 -2.71
N GLY A 21 -18.67 -23.14 -3.01
CA GLY A 21 -17.45 -23.78 -2.51
C GLY A 21 -16.18 -23.04 -2.95
N TYR A 22 -16.13 -22.61 -4.21
CA TYR A 22 -15.01 -21.82 -4.73
C TYR A 22 -14.90 -20.46 -4.02
N LEU A 23 -16.01 -19.73 -3.85
CA LEU A 23 -16.00 -18.45 -3.14
C LEU A 23 -15.51 -18.61 -1.69
N LEU A 24 -15.99 -19.63 -0.98
CA LEU A 24 -15.52 -19.91 0.39
C LEU A 24 -14.05 -20.31 0.43
N LEU A 25 -13.58 -21.09 -0.55
CA LEU A 25 -12.20 -21.50 -0.65
C LEU A 25 -11.28 -20.29 -0.91
N VAL A 26 -11.62 -19.44 -1.88
CA VAL A 26 -10.87 -18.22 -2.16
C VAL A 26 -10.87 -17.31 -0.93
N GLN A 27 -12.02 -17.14 -0.27
CA GLN A 27 -12.12 -16.35 0.95
C GLN A 27 -11.20 -16.89 2.05
N LEU A 28 -11.16 -18.21 2.26
CA LEU A 28 -10.26 -18.85 3.22
C LEU A 28 -8.79 -18.65 2.85
N LEU A 29 -8.48 -18.78 1.56
CA LEU A 29 -7.16 -18.54 1.04
C LEU A 29 -6.76 -17.07 1.05
N ASP A 30 -7.69 -16.12 1.09
CA ASP A 30 -7.40 -14.68 1.15
C ASP A 30 -7.25 -14.19 2.61
N PHE A 31 -7.75 -14.95 3.59
CA PHE A 31 -7.54 -14.73 5.02
C PHE A 31 -6.08 -14.93 5.49
N ARG A 32 -5.06 -14.76 4.63
CA ARG A 32 -3.61 -14.90 4.94
C ARG A 32 -3.07 -13.85 5.92
N GLY A 33 -3.94 -13.07 6.55
CA GLY A 33 -3.60 -12.00 7.47
C GLY A 33 -3.50 -10.65 6.76
N GLU A 34 -3.71 -9.59 7.54
CA GLU A 34 -3.58 -8.20 7.10
C GLU A 34 -2.24 -8.01 6.36
N MET A 35 -2.32 -7.44 5.16
CA MET A 35 -1.15 -6.93 4.46
C MET A 35 -0.52 -5.86 5.35
N LYS A 36 0.51 -6.23 6.12
CA LYS A 36 1.27 -5.23 6.87
C LYS A 36 1.88 -4.28 5.85
N PRO A 37 1.64 -2.95 5.96
CA PRO A 37 2.24 -2.01 5.03
C PRO A 37 3.75 -2.21 5.05
N ALA A 38 4.37 -2.09 3.87
CA ALA A 38 5.83 -2.14 3.78
C ALA A 38 6.40 -1.16 4.82
N PRO A 39 7.47 -1.53 5.54
CA PRO A 39 8.09 -0.66 6.51
C PRO A 39 8.34 0.70 5.85
N MET A 40 7.69 1.75 6.37
CA MET A 40 8.06 3.10 6.01
C MET A 40 9.42 3.30 6.63
N SER A 41 10.47 3.24 5.82
CA SER A 41 11.76 3.75 6.24
C SER A 41 11.51 5.20 6.64
N GLU A 42 11.55 5.49 7.95
CA GLU A 42 11.68 6.83 8.50
C GLU A 42 13.04 7.34 8.02
N SER A 43 13.16 7.68 6.73
CA SER A 43 14.24 8.50 6.25
C SER A 43 13.96 9.86 6.87
N SER A 44 14.50 10.09 8.07
CA SER A 44 14.61 11.41 8.63
C SER A 44 15.35 12.24 7.60
N HIS A 45 14.62 12.95 6.73
CA HIS A 45 15.15 14.03 5.94
C HIS A 45 15.54 15.10 6.95
N GLN A 46 16.73 14.94 7.52
CA GLN A 46 17.36 15.94 8.34
C GLN A 46 17.75 17.06 7.38
N SER A 47 16.81 17.98 7.19
CA SER A 47 17.04 19.23 6.48
C SER A 47 18.10 20.01 7.24
N SER A 48 19.36 19.89 6.84
CA SER A 48 20.46 20.68 7.40
C SER A 48 20.36 22.10 6.84
N VAL A 49 19.95 23.05 7.68
CA VAL A 49 20.02 24.48 7.36
C VAL A 49 21.49 24.89 7.41
N VAL A 50 22.07 25.19 6.25
CA VAL A 50 23.43 25.74 6.15
C VAL A 50 23.39 27.22 6.48
N ALA A 51 23.87 27.60 7.67
CA ALA A 51 24.06 28.99 8.05
C ALA A 51 25.37 29.53 7.45
N TYR A 52 25.29 30.58 6.64
CA TYR A 52 26.48 31.30 6.18
C TYR A 52 26.97 32.24 7.28
N ILE A 53 28.18 32.02 7.79
CA ILE A 53 28.85 32.97 8.68
C ILE A 53 29.42 34.08 7.79
N LEU A 54 28.82 35.27 7.82
CA LEU A 54 29.51 36.46 7.32
C LEU A 54 30.70 36.73 8.24
N PRO A 55 31.94 36.76 7.73
CA PRO A 55 33.08 37.13 8.54
C PRO A 55 32.89 38.58 9.03
N GLY A 56 32.90 38.76 10.35
CA GLY A 56 32.73 40.05 11.03
C GLY A 56 33.76 41.13 10.67
N ASN A 57 34.65 40.85 9.72
CA ASN A 57 35.61 41.81 9.17
C ASN A 57 35.06 42.58 7.94
N ALA A 58 33.84 42.29 7.46
CA ALA A 58 33.24 43.04 6.36
C ALA A 58 32.94 44.51 6.73
N GLN A 59 32.66 44.79 8.00
CA GLN A 59 32.42 46.15 8.51
C GLN A 59 33.70 47.00 8.49
N ALA A 60 34.86 46.40 8.80
CA ALA A 60 36.14 47.11 8.83
C ALA A 60 36.69 47.46 7.43
N ILE A 61 36.27 46.74 6.38
CA ILE A 61 36.67 47.05 5.00
C ILE A 61 35.86 48.23 4.44
N VAL A 62 34.61 48.42 4.89
CA VAL A 62 33.78 49.55 4.43
C VAL A 62 34.23 50.88 5.05
N GLU A 63 34.64 50.90 6.32
CA GLU A 63 35.11 52.12 6.99
C GLU A 63 36.45 52.63 6.42
N LYS A 64 37.28 51.77 5.82
CA LYS A 64 38.57 52.15 5.24
C LYS A 64 38.47 52.73 3.82
N ILE A 65 37.26 52.91 3.29
CA ILE A 65 37.01 53.40 1.91
C ILE A 65 36.38 54.81 1.91
N TYR A 66 36.28 55.48 3.06
CA TYR A 66 35.96 56.92 3.14
C TYR A 66 37.10 57.73 3.76
#